data_AF-A0A960YBZ4-F1
#
_entry.id   AF-A0A960YBZ4-F1
#
_cell.length_a   1.000
_cell.length_b   1.000
_cell.length_c   1.000
_cell.angle_alpha   90.00
_cell.angle_beta   90.00
_cell.angle_gamma   90.00
#
_symmetry.space_group_name_H-M   'P 1'
#
loop_
_entity.id
_entity.type
_entity.pdbx_description
1 polymer ?
#
loop_
_entity_poly.entity_id
_entity_poly.type
_entity_poly.pdbx_seq_one_letter_code
_entity_poly.pdbx_strand_id
1 'polypeptide(L)'
;MTGTKKQIVIVGGVAGGATAAARARRVDENAEITIIERGKYVSFANCGLPYYISGDIKQREDLILQSPESFYERYRIRVLLESSAVMIDRKERILKVSREGKIEDFPYDKLILSQGASPLNPNIEGLPAKNTFTLREIPDMDTIDTFIKQSHPKNAVVIGGGFIGIEMAEALHNRGLEVKLVEKAHHVMPNFDIEFGEAIRREMEAEGVQVFPRDGVKKIDPKAKEVYLESGHTLSADMVIVSIGVRPELELAKSAGLSIGKTGGVLVNNLMQSSDPDIYVVGDMAEISHRIMGRKVRIPLAGPANRQGRIAGSNAAGDTKVYHGANGSAIVKIFTKAAGITGFTEKAAKEAGLDIGTVTVHPKNHAGYYPGSSQISLKLVYLKGNGRVLGVQVFGEEGVDKRVDVIATAIHGGLTVEDLEELDLSYAPPFSSANDPVNMASFVASNSLNGFSPSISVNEFIEKWNTEKDFLILDVRNPEEYERGHIPGAINIPLPDLRERISELPIEKEILVHCQVGFRAHLAVRILMQKGFHRVSNISGGYKSMELLEI
;
A
#
# COMPACT_ATOMS: atom_id res chain seq x y z
N MET A 1 12.02 8.17 48.84
CA MET A 1 11.34 9.39 48.35
C MET A 1 10.27 8.93 47.38
N THR A 2 9.00 9.01 47.78
CA THR A 2 7.86 8.64 46.94
C THR A 2 7.64 9.75 45.91
N GLY A 3 8.32 9.65 44.76
CA GLY A 3 8.01 10.51 43.62
C GLY A 3 6.54 10.36 43.25
N THR A 4 5.87 11.47 42.94
CA THR A 4 4.49 11.45 42.43
C THR A 4 4.42 10.52 41.22
N LYS A 5 3.55 9.51 41.28
CA LYS A 5 3.37 8.55 40.20
C LYS A 5 2.86 9.28 38.96
N LYS A 6 3.54 9.07 37.82
CA LYS A 6 3.14 9.69 36.56
C LYS A 6 1.84 9.07 36.05
N GLN A 7 0.84 9.88 35.75
CA GLN A 7 -0.44 9.44 35.21
C GLN A 7 -0.44 9.51 33.69
N ILE A 8 -0.55 8.36 33.03
CA ILE A 8 -0.58 8.24 31.57
C ILE A 8 -1.94 7.69 31.15
N VAL A 9 -2.70 8.50 30.41
CA VAL A 9 -4.01 8.11 29.87
C VAL A 9 -3.89 7.94 28.36
N ILE A 10 -4.49 6.89 27.81
CA ILE A 10 -4.38 6.50 26.40
C ILE A 10 -5.79 6.31 25.85
N VAL A 11 -6.11 6.97 24.73
CA VAL A 11 -7.42 6.88 24.07
C VAL A 11 -7.29 6.04 22.80
N GLY A 12 -7.97 4.89 22.78
CA GLY A 12 -7.87 3.85 21.75
C GLY A 12 -6.91 2.74 22.15
N GLY A 13 -7.39 1.50 22.14
CA GLY A 13 -6.72 0.32 22.70
C GLY A 13 -6.20 -0.69 21.66
N VAL A 14 -6.08 -0.29 20.39
CA VAL A 14 -5.63 -1.18 19.30
C VAL A 14 -4.15 -0.89 18.96
N ALA A 15 -3.75 -0.83 17.69
CA ALA A 15 -2.34 -0.86 17.27
C ALA A 15 -1.42 0.16 17.97
N GLY A 16 -1.76 1.46 17.90
CA GLY A 16 -0.94 2.52 18.49
C GLY A 16 -1.00 2.53 20.02
N GLY A 17 -2.21 2.60 20.58
CA GLY A 17 -2.42 2.75 22.02
C GLY A 17 -2.02 1.53 22.85
N ALA A 18 -2.33 0.30 22.43
CA ALA A 18 -1.88 -0.90 23.13
C ALA A 18 -0.35 -0.99 23.17
N THR A 19 0.30 -0.68 22.05
CA THR A 19 1.77 -0.67 21.96
C THR A 19 2.38 0.42 22.83
N ALA A 20 1.76 1.61 22.85
CA ALA A 20 2.18 2.70 23.72
C ALA A 20 2.06 2.32 25.20
N ALA A 21 0.93 1.75 25.61
CA ALA A 21 0.68 1.35 26.99
C ALA A 21 1.69 0.30 27.47
N ALA A 22 1.85 -0.78 26.70
CA ALA A 22 2.78 -1.85 27.03
C ALA A 22 4.23 -1.35 27.07
N ARG A 23 4.61 -0.42 26.18
CA ARG A 23 5.94 0.18 26.21
C ARG A 23 6.13 1.13 27.39
N ALA A 24 5.14 1.96 27.72
CA ALA A 24 5.21 2.88 28.85
C ALA A 24 5.46 2.15 30.17
N ARG A 25 4.77 1.02 30.42
CA ARG A 25 5.04 0.16 31.59
C ARG A 25 6.48 -0.31 31.65
N ARG A 26 7.03 -0.79 30.53
CA ARG A 26 8.43 -1.26 30.47
C ARG A 26 9.47 -0.15 30.63
N VAL A 27 9.07 1.11 30.60
CA VAL A 27 9.94 2.27 30.83
C VAL A 27 9.81 2.76 32.28
N ASP A 28 8.61 2.77 32.84
CA ASP A 28 8.35 3.21 34.21
C ASP A 28 7.36 2.28 34.93
N GLU A 29 7.87 1.52 35.90
CA GLU A 29 7.08 0.59 36.73
C GLU A 29 6.17 1.32 37.72
N ASN A 30 6.44 2.59 38.03
CA ASN A 30 5.64 3.39 38.97
C ASN A 30 4.52 4.18 38.28
N ALA A 31 4.54 4.30 36.95
CA ALA A 31 3.51 5.02 36.21
C ALA A 31 2.13 4.36 36.38
N GLU A 32 1.08 5.18 36.50
CA GLU A 32 -0.31 4.73 36.45
C GLU A 32 -0.81 4.87 35.02
N ILE A 33 -1.13 3.74 34.38
CA ILE A 33 -1.46 3.68 32.96
C ILE A 33 -2.90 3.20 32.78
N THR A 34 -3.73 4.02 32.14
CA THR A 34 -5.12 3.68 31.80
C THR A 34 -5.35 3.77 30.30
N ILE A 35 -5.89 2.71 29.70
CA ILE A 35 -6.42 2.71 28.33
C ILE A 35 -7.93 2.92 28.39
N ILE A 36 -8.42 3.86 27.60
CA ILE A 36 -9.84 4.14 27.35
C ILE A 36 -10.17 3.62 25.95
N GLU A 37 -11.03 2.62 25.86
CA GLU A 37 -11.47 2.00 24.61
C GLU A 37 -13.00 2.07 24.51
N ARG A 38 -13.51 2.62 23.42
CA ARG A 38 -14.95 2.78 23.19
C ARG A 38 -15.62 1.46 22.86
N GLY A 39 -14.88 0.54 22.24
CA GLY A 39 -15.37 -0.76 21.81
C GLY A 39 -15.32 -1.82 22.91
N LYS A 40 -15.71 -3.04 22.53
CA LYS A 40 -15.74 -4.21 23.40
C LYS A 40 -14.42 -4.97 23.46
N TYR A 41 -13.47 -4.62 22.61
CA TYR A 41 -12.22 -5.36 22.43
C TYR A 41 -11.02 -4.42 22.40
N VAL A 42 -9.93 -4.88 22.99
CA VAL A 42 -8.62 -4.23 22.99
C VAL A 42 -7.65 -5.13 22.21
N SER A 43 -6.65 -4.55 21.52
CA SER A 43 -5.61 -5.31 20.82
C SER A 43 -6.13 -6.43 19.92
N PHE A 44 -7.12 -6.15 19.07
CA PHE A 44 -7.57 -7.10 18.07
C PHE A 44 -6.87 -6.90 16.71
N ALA A 45 -6.82 -7.95 15.91
CA ALA A 45 -6.15 -7.98 14.61
C ALA A 45 -7.08 -7.45 13.51
N ASN A 46 -7.14 -6.12 13.32
CA ASN A 46 -7.96 -5.49 12.26
C ASN A 46 -7.66 -6.07 10.85
N CYS A 47 -6.38 -6.34 10.57
CA CYS A 47 -5.95 -6.91 9.29
C CYS A 47 -6.41 -8.36 9.09
N GLY A 48 -6.82 -9.06 10.15
CA GLY A 48 -7.35 -10.42 10.09
C GLY A 48 -8.84 -10.50 9.76
N LEU A 49 -9.58 -9.38 9.82
CA LEU A 49 -11.04 -9.40 9.67
C LEU A 49 -11.50 -9.93 8.29
N PRO A 50 -10.94 -9.48 7.14
CA PRO A 50 -11.30 -10.05 5.84
C PRO A 50 -10.99 -11.55 5.75
N TYR A 51 -9.90 -12.00 6.37
CA TYR A 51 -9.48 -13.40 6.35
C TYR A 51 -10.36 -14.30 7.21
N TYR A 52 -10.97 -13.80 8.29
CA TYR A 52 -12.05 -14.51 8.98
C TYR A 52 -13.32 -14.58 8.12
N ILE A 53 -13.69 -13.47 7.47
CA ILE A 53 -14.84 -13.44 6.56
C ILE A 53 -14.63 -14.40 5.39
N SER A 54 -13.42 -14.53 4.84
CA SER A 54 -13.11 -15.52 3.79
C SER A 54 -13.22 -16.96 4.30
N GLY A 55 -12.99 -17.16 5.60
CA GLY A 55 -12.87 -18.48 6.23
C GLY A 55 -11.45 -19.00 6.30
N ASP A 56 -10.42 -18.27 5.87
CA ASP A 56 -9.00 -18.63 6.07
C ASP A 56 -8.65 -18.72 7.56
N ILE A 57 -9.07 -17.72 8.35
CA ILE A 57 -8.99 -17.75 9.81
C ILE A 57 -10.25 -18.44 10.34
N LYS A 58 -10.07 -19.59 11.00
CA LYS A 58 -11.18 -20.47 11.40
C LYS A 58 -11.82 -20.04 12.72
N GLN A 59 -11.04 -19.53 13.67
CA GLN A 59 -11.53 -19.18 15.00
C GLN A 59 -11.60 -17.66 15.15
N ARG A 60 -12.71 -17.17 15.71
CA ARG A 60 -12.94 -15.75 15.93
C ARG A 60 -11.99 -15.22 17.00
N GLU A 61 -11.69 -16.06 17.99
CA GLU A 61 -10.86 -15.78 19.15
C GLU A 61 -9.40 -15.52 18.76
N ASP A 62 -8.91 -16.09 17.65
CA ASP A 62 -7.57 -15.84 17.12
C ASP A 62 -7.34 -14.37 16.76
N LEU A 63 -8.42 -13.60 16.55
CA LEU A 63 -8.35 -12.18 16.25
C LEU A 63 -8.25 -11.30 17.51
N ILE A 64 -8.45 -11.84 18.71
CA ILE A 64 -8.40 -11.10 19.98
C ILE A 64 -7.08 -11.43 20.68
N LEU A 65 -6.09 -10.55 20.56
CA LEU A 65 -4.73 -10.87 20.99
C LEU A 65 -4.51 -10.66 22.49
N GLN A 66 -5.30 -9.79 23.14
CA GLN A 66 -5.23 -9.50 24.58
C GLN A 66 -6.63 -9.18 25.14
N SER A 67 -6.80 -9.39 26.44
CA SER A 67 -7.94 -8.94 27.24
C SER A 67 -7.53 -7.90 28.29
N PRO A 68 -8.48 -7.15 28.88
CA PRO A 68 -8.21 -6.28 30.05
C PRO A 68 -7.47 -6.99 31.19
N GLU A 69 -7.85 -8.23 31.50
CA GLU A 69 -7.24 -9.04 32.55
C GLU A 69 -5.78 -9.35 32.21
N SER A 70 -5.52 -9.81 30.99
CA SER A 70 -4.15 -10.11 30.53
C SER A 70 -3.25 -8.87 30.53
N PHE A 71 -3.80 -7.69 30.22
CA PHE A 71 -3.08 -6.41 30.31
C PHE A 71 -2.73 -6.07 31.76
N TYR A 72 -3.66 -6.28 32.69
CA TYR A 72 -3.43 -6.00 34.09
C TYR A 72 -2.44 -6.98 34.73
N GLU A 73 -2.56 -8.27 34.44
CA GLU A 73 -1.67 -9.31 34.96
C GLU A 73 -0.23 -9.10 34.50
N ARG A 74 -0.03 -8.85 33.20
CA ARG A 74 1.31 -8.75 32.61
C ARG A 74 1.94 -7.38 32.78
N TYR A 75 1.15 -6.32 32.70
CA TYR A 75 1.66 -4.96 32.61
C TYR A 75 1.09 -4.01 33.66
N ARG A 76 0.20 -4.44 34.56
CA ARG A 76 -0.44 -3.53 35.54
C ARG A 76 -1.03 -2.29 34.85
N ILE A 77 -1.66 -2.51 33.68
CA ILE A 77 -2.35 -1.47 32.90
C ILE A 77 -3.84 -1.67 33.12
N ARG A 78 -4.55 -0.60 33.48
CA ARG A 78 -6.01 -0.62 33.57
C ARG A 78 -6.59 -0.38 32.17
N VAL A 79 -7.50 -1.24 31.74
CA VAL A 79 -8.23 -1.08 30.47
C VAL A 79 -9.70 -0.87 30.78
N LEU A 80 -10.26 0.23 30.29
CA LEU A 80 -11.68 0.55 30.40
C LEU A 80 -12.31 0.41 29.02
N LEU A 81 -13.01 -0.70 28.82
CA LEU A 81 -13.82 -0.95 27.62
C LEU A 81 -15.14 -0.19 27.68
N GLU A 82 -15.85 -0.10 26.56
CA GLU A 82 -17.15 0.58 26.43
C GLU A 82 -17.13 2.00 27.05
N SER A 83 -15.99 2.66 26.93
CA SER A 83 -15.68 3.95 27.56
C SER A 83 -15.21 4.93 26.49
N SER A 84 -15.94 6.02 26.29
CA SER A 84 -15.68 6.98 25.21
C SER A 84 -15.09 8.28 25.76
N ALA A 85 -13.91 8.66 25.30
CA ALA A 85 -13.36 10.00 25.54
C ALA A 85 -14.21 11.06 24.81
N VAL A 86 -14.76 12.02 25.56
CA VAL A 86 -15.69 13.03 25.02
C VAL A 86 -15.14 14.45 25.06
N MET A 87 -14.19 14.76 25.95
CA MET A 87 -13.60 16.09 26.03
C MET A 87 -12.20 16.03 26.64
N ILE A 88 -11.29 16.89 26.16
CA ILE A 88 -9.99 17.13 26.80
C ILE A 88 -10.00 18.56 27.34
N ASP A 89 -9.86 18.70 28.66
CA ASP A 89 -9.49 19.97 29.27
C ASP A 89 -7.96 20.03 29.38
N ARG A 90 -7.33 20.84 28.53
CA ARG A 90 -5.87 20.98 28.49
C ARG A 90 -5.32 21.80 29.65
N LYS A 91 -6.11 22.74 30.17
CA LYS A 91 -5.68 23.64 31.24
C LYS A 91 -5.64 22.90 32.58
N GLU A 92 -6.69 22.14 32.86
CA GLU A 92 -6.80 21.35 34.08
C GLU A 92 -6.15 19.95 33.93
N ARG A 93 -5.71 19.58 32.72
CA ARG A 93 -5.15 18.26 32.36
C ARG A 93 -6.08 17.10 32.74
N ILE A 94 -7.33 17.21 32.32
CA ILE A 94 -8.39 16.22 32.58
C ILE A 94 -8.97 15.71 31.26
N LEU A 95 -9.08 14.39 31.12
CA LEU A 95 -9.88 13.74 30.09
C LEU A 95 -11.26 13.40 30.65
N LYS A 96 -12.32 13.89 30.02
CA LYS A 96 -13.69 13.49 30.37
C LYS A 96 -14.07 12.25 29.57
N VAL A 97 -14.51 11.20 30.26
CA VAL A 97 -14.87 9.91 29.67
C VAL A 97 -16.33 9.63 29.98
N SER A 98 -17.11 9.31 28.94
CA SER A 98 -18.46 8.79 29.10
C SER A 98 -18.43 7.27 29.23
N ARG A 99 -19.00 6.75 30.30
CA ARG A 99 -19.11 5.32 30.60
C ARG A 99 -20.41 5.06 31.35
N GLU A 100 -21.16 4.03 30.94
CA GLU A 100 -22.42 3.63 31.61
C GLU A 100 -23.42 4.81 31.79
N GLY A 101 -23.45 5.73 30.81
CA GLY A 101 -24.31 6.92 30.84
C GLY A 101 -23.85 8.04 31.78
N LYS A 102 -22.69 7.91 32.43
CA LYS A 102 -22.09 8.93 33.30
C LYS A 102 -20.84 9.52 32.66
N ILE A 103 -20.48 10.75 33.06
CA ILE A 103 -19.22 11.40 32.68
C ILE A 103 -18.31 11.40 33.91
N GLU A 104 -17.10 10.87 33.73
CA GLU A 104 -16.07 10.77 34.75
C GLU A 104 -14.81 11.53 34.31
N ASP A 105 -14.09 12.10 35.28
CA ASP A 105 -12.86 12.85 35.07
C ASP A 105 -11.64 11.95 35.27
N PHE A 106 -10.74 11.96 34.29
CA PHE A 106 -9.47 11.23 34.31
C PHE A 106 -8.31 12.24 34.22
N PRO A 107 -7.71 12.62 35.36
CA PRO A 107 -6.50 13.44 35.37
C PRO A 107 -5.35 12.74 34.64
N TYR A 108 -4.49 13.51 33.97
CA TYR A 108 -3.32 12.99 33.30
C TYR A 108 -2.10 13.91 33.46
N ASP A 109 -0.92 13.31 33.60
CA ASP A 109 0.33 14.02 33.34
C ASP A 109 0.67 13.99 31.85
N LYS A 110 0.38 12.86 31.19
CA LYS A 110 0.54 12.65 29.74
C LYS A 110 -0.67 11.96 29.14
N LEU A 111 -1.10 12.43 27.97
CA LEU A 111 -2.20 11.86 27.20
C LEU A 111 -1.69 11.33 25.85
N ILE A 112 -2.16 10.17 25.42
CA ILE A 112 -1.85 9.61 24.09
C ILE A 112 -3.15 9.37 23.32
N LEU A 113 -3.32 10.03 22.18
CA LEU A 113 -4.45 9.84 21.29
C LEU A 113 -4.08 8.83 20.19
N SER A 114 -4.86 7.76 20.09
CA SER A 114 -4.68 6.66 19.13
C SER A 114 -6.04 6.16 18.60
N GLN A 115 -6.99 7.07 18.35
CA GLN A 115 -8.35 6.75 17.94
C GLN A 115 -8.45 6.19 16.50
N GLY A 116 -7.37 6.32 15.72
CA GLY A 116 -7.29 5.77 14.37
C GLY A 116 -8.13 6.55 13.35
N ALA A 117 -8.76 5.83 12.43
CA ALA A 117 -9.58 6.40 11.36
C ALA A 117 -10.90 5.64 11.22
N SER A 118 -11.95 6.32 10.78
CA SER A 118 -13.26 5.75 10.45
C SER A 118 -13.44 5.55 8.95
N PRO A 119 -14.24 4.55 8.50
CA PRO A 119 -14.62 4.42 7.11
C PRO A 119 -15.26 5.72 6.61
N LEU A 120 -14.95 6.09 5.37
CA LEU A 120 -15.57 7.24 4.74
C LEU A 120 -16.99 6.86 4.33
N ASN A 121 -17.98 7.59 4.84
CA ASN A 121 -19.37 7.47 4.41
C ASN A 121 -19.59 8.38 3.21
N PRO A 122 -19.76 7.84 1.99
CA PRO A 122 -19.97 8.67 0.82
C PRO A 122 -21.38 9.23 0.81
N ASN A 123 -21.55 10.40 0.20
CA ASN A 123 -22.86 10.98 -0.06
C ASN A 123 -23.47 10.36 -1.34
N ILE A 124 -23.80 9.06 -1.27
CA ILE A 124 -24.48 8.33 -2.35
C ILE A 124 -25.96 8.23 -2.02
N GLU A 125 -26.82 8.54 -3.00
CA GLU A 125 -28.26 8.39 -2.83
C GLU A 125 -28.61 6.94 -2.46
N GLY A 126 -29.37 6.77 -1.38
CA GLY A 126 -29.78 5.45 -0.87
C GLY A 126 -28.91 4.89 0.25
N LEU A 127 -27.78 5.52 0.60
CA LEU A 127 -27.04 5.17 1.82
C LEU A 127 -27.54 5.94 3.05
N PRO A 128 -27.60 5.31 4.24
CA PRO A 128 -27.36 3.88 4.48
C PRO A 128 -28.52 3.01 3.94
N ALA A 129 -28.19 1.88 3.31
CA ALA A 129 -29.17 0.89 2.86
C ALA A 129 -29.15 -0.34 3.78
N LYS A 130 -30.19 -1.20 3.71
CA LYS A 130 -30.34 -2.31 4.65
C LYS A 130 -29.17 -3.32 4.62
N ASN A 131 -28.67 -3.67 3.45
CA ASN A 131 -27.61 -4.68 3.27
C ASN A 131 -26.29 -4.04 2.79
N THR A 132 -25.99 -2.83 3.28
CA THR A 132 -24.69 -2.17 3.05
C THR A 132 -23.83 -2.25 4.31
N PHE A 133 -22.57 -2.64 4.14
CA PHE A 133 -21.63 -2.86 5.24
C PHE A 133 -20.32 -2.09 5.01
N THR A 134 -19.67 -1.74 6.11
CA THR A 134 -18.28 -1.29 6.16
C THR A 134 -17.51 -2.24 7.06
N LEU A 135 -16.18 -2.28 6.96
CA LEU A 135 -15.36 -3.15 7.82
C LEU A 135 -14.26 -2.33 8.52
N ARG A 136 -14.33 -2.26 9.86
CA ARG A 136 -13.29 -1.66 10.70
C ARG A 136 -13.01 -2.49 11.95
N GLU A 137 -14.05 -2.96 12.63
CA GLU A 137 -13.95 -3.59 13.95
C GLU A 137 -14.58 -4.99 13.95
N ILE A 138 -14.32 -5.77 15.01
CA ILE A 138 -14.90 -7.12 15.17
C ILE A 138 -16.44 -7.15 15.02
N PRO A 139 -17.22 -6.21 15.59
CA PRO A 139 -18.67 -6.21 15.39
C PRO A 139 -19.11 -6.06 13.93
N ASP A 140 -18.35 -5.33 13.11
CA ASP A 140 -18.62 -5.19 11.68
C ASP A 140 -18.42 -6.54 10.97
N MET A 141 -17.32 -7.21 11.29
CA MET A 141 -16.99 -8.55 10.80
C MET A 141 -18.06 -9.57 11.20
N ASP A 142 -18.47 -9.58 12.48
CA ASP A 142 -19.52 -10.47 12.99
C ASP A 142 -20.84 -10.24 12.24
N THR A 143 -21.18 -8.98 11.96
CA THR A 143 -22.38 -8.59 11.22
C THR A 143 -22.34 -9.12 9.78
N ILE A 144 -21.21 -8.95 9.08
CA ILE A 144 -21.03 -9.44 7.71
C ILE A 144 -21.08 -10.97 7.65
N ASP A 145 -20.32 -11.67 8.50
CA ASP A 145 -20.27 -13.13 8.50
C ASP A 145 -21.64 -13.74 8.86
N THR A 146 -22.34 -13.17 9.85
CA THR A 146 -23.70 -13.58 10.22
C THR A 146 -24.67 -13.38 9.06
N PHE A 147 -24.59 -12.23 8.37
CA PHE A 147 -25.44 -11.96 7.22
C PHE A 147 -25.22 -12.97 6.09
N ILE A 148 -23.96 -13.30 5.78
CA ILE A 148 -23.60 -14.32 4.78
C ILE A 148 -24.20 -15.67 5.16
N LYS A 149 -24.02 -16.12 6.40
CA LYS A 149 -24.50 -17.43 6.89
C LYS A 149 -26.02 -17.54 6.96
N GLN A 150 -26.74 -16.45 7.26
CA GLN A 150 -28.19 -16.49 7.43
C GLN A 150 -28.92 -16.20 6.12
N SER A 151 -28.48 -15.19 5.38
CA SER A 151 -29.20 -14.70 4.20
C SER A 151 -28.77 -15.39 2.90
N HIS A 152 -27.65 -16.11 2.91
CA HIS A 152 -27.10 -16.81 1.74
C HIS A 152 -27.08 -15.93 0.47
N PRO A 153 -26.49 -14.72 0.54
CA PRO A 153 -26.40 -13.83 -0.61
C PRO A 153 -25.69 -14.51 -1.78
N LYS A 154 -26.11 -14.21 -3.01
CA LYS A 154 -25.47 -14.73 -4.23
C LYS A 154 -24.59 -13.68 -4.90
N ASN A 155 -24.99 -12.42 -4.85
CA ASN A 155 -24.29 -11.31 -5.49
C ASN A 155 -23.73 -10.33 -4.45
N ALA A 156 -22.46 -9.97 -4.59
CA ALA A 156 -21.86 -8.89 -3.82
C ALA A 156 -21.31 -7.80 -4.73
N VAL A 157 -21.56 -6.54 -4.33
CA VAL A 157 -20.87 -5.38 -4.92
C VAL A 157 -19.89 -4.81 -3.90
N VAL A 158 -18.63 -4.67 -4.27
CA VAL A 158 -17.60 -4.00 -3.47
C VAL A 158 -17.32 -2.64 -4.09
N ILE A 159 -17.50 -1.57 -3.32
CA ILE A 159 -17.27 -0.20 -3.76
C ILE A 159 -15.91 0.26 -3.21
N GLY A 160 -14.98 0.52 -4.11
CA GLY A 160 -13.59 0.90 -3.83
C GLY A 160 -12.62 -0.27 -4.01
N GLY A 161 -11.61 -0.07 -4.83
CA GLY A 161 -10.56 -1.02 -5.21
C GLY A 161 -9.23 -0.78 -4.50
N GLY A 162 -9.24 -0.23 -3.28
CA GLY A 162 -8.05 -0.19 -2.42
C GLY A 162 -7.80 -1.53 -1.70
N PHE A 163 -6.77 -1.58 -0.85
CA PHE A 163 -6.37 -2.79 -0.08
C PHE A 163 -7.55 -3.57 0.50
N ILE A 164 -8.36 -2.92 1.36
CA ILE A 164 -9.51 -3.55 2.03
C ILE A 164 -10.58 -3.99 1.01
N GLY A 165 -10.76 -3.22 -0.07
CA GLY A 165 -11.71 -3.56 -1.13
C GLY A 165 -11.32 -4.85 -1.87
N ILE A 166 -10.03 -5.01 -2.20
CA ILE A 166 -9.51 -6.23 -2.81
C ILE A 166 -9.60 -7.40 -1.86
N GLU A 167 -9.19 -7.24 -0.59
CA GLU A 167 -9.29 -8.30 0.42
C GLU A 167 -10.73 -8.77 0.62
N MET A 168 -11.70 -7.83 0.62
CA MET A 168 -13.11 -8.16 0.72
C MET A 168 -13.68 -8.80 -0.54
N ALA A 169 -13.22 -8.39 -1.72
CA ALA A 169 -13.61 -9.03 -2.98
C ALA A 169 -13.15 -10.50 -3.01
N GLU A 170 -11.90 -10.77 -2.65
CA GLU A 170 -11.37 -12.12 -2.50
C GLU A 170 -12.13 -12.91 -1.42
N ALA A 171 -12.36 -12.31 -0.25
CA ALA A 171 -13.05 -12.98 0.85
C ALA A 171 -14.47 -13.43 0.48
N LEU A 172 -15.22 -12.59 -0.25
CA LEU A 172 -16.57 -12.90 -0.68
C LEU A 172 -16.58 -13.91 -1.84
N HIS A 173 -15.61 -13.81 -2.75
CA HIS A 173 -15.42 -14.80 -3.80
C HIS A 173 -15.15 -16.20 -3.19
N ASN A 174 -14.27 -16.30 -2.19
CA ASN A 174 -13.97 -17.56 -1.50
C ASN A 174 -15.18 -18.13 -0.74
N ARG A 175 -16.18 -17.31 -0.42
CA ARG A 175 -17.48 -17.74 0.12
C ARG A 175 -18.48 -18.18 -0.97
N GLY A 176 -18.08 -18.17 -2.24
CA GLY A 176 -18.88 -18.63 -3.39
C GLY A 176 -19.83 -17.58 -3.95
N LEU A 177 -19.65 -16.28 -3.63
CA LEU A 177 -20.47 -15.21 -4.18
C LEU A 177 -19.96 -14.77 -5.55
N GLU A 178 -20.88 -14.32 -6.41
CA GLU A 178 -20.53 -13.56 -7.60
C GLU A 178 -20.19 -12.11 -7.19
N VAL A 179 -18.92 -11.74 -7.36
CA VAL A 179 -18.38 -10.46 -6.88
C VAL A 179 -18.20 -9.48 -8.04
N LYS A 180 -18.68 -8.25 -7.83
CA LYS A 180 -18.50 -7.11 -8.72
C LYS A 180 -17.77 -6.01 -7.95
N LEU A 181 -16.58 -5.61 -8.39
CA LEU A 181 -15.80 -4.53 -7.77
C LEU A 181 -15.93 -3.27 -8.62
N VAL A 182 -16.32 -2.16 -8.00
CA VAL A 182 -16.45 -0.84 -8.65
C VAL A 182 -15.38 0.10 -8.12
N GLU A 183 -14.56 0.66 -9.02
CA GLU A 183 -13.51 1.63 -8.68
C GLU A 183 -13.65 2.86 -9.58
N LYS A 184 -13.70 4.04 -8.95
CA LYS A 184 -13.86 5.31 -9.65
C LYS A 184 -12.57 5.79 -10.32
N ALA A 185 -11.42 5.42 -9.76
CA ALA A 185 -10.12 5.69 -10.34
C ALA A 185 -9.89 4.92 -11.64
N HIS A 186 -8.80 5.25 -12.34
CA HIS A 186 -8.46 4.64 -13.63
C HIS A 186 -8.23 3.12 -13.57
N HIS A 187 -7.80 2.61 -12.43
CA HIS A 187 -7.50 1.21 -12.15
C HIS A 187 -7.67 0.95 -10.65
N VAL A 188 -7.78 -0.34 -10.26
CA VAL A 188 -7.72 -0.76 -8.85
C VAL A 188 -6.35 -0.45 -8.26
N MET A 189 -6.27 -0.33 -6.93
CA MET A 189 -5.07 0.09 -6.21
C MET A 189 -4.52 1.42 -6.76
N PRO A 190 -5.27 2.54 -6.63
CA PRO A 190 -4.88 3.83 -7.22
C PRO A 190 -3.57 4.42 -6.66
N ASN A 191 -3.00 3.80 -5.62
CA ASN A 191 -1.69 4.12 -5.07
C ASN A 191 -0.52 3.41 -5.79
N PHE A 192 -0.80 2.50 -6.71
CA PHE A 192 0.17 1.90 -7.63
C PHE A 192 0.18 2.67 -8.96
N ASP A 193 1.23 2.50 -9.77
CA ASP A 193 1.22 2.90 -11.16
C ASP A 193 0.27 1.99 -11.97
N ILE A 194 -0.23 2.53 -13.09
CA ILE A 194 -1.32 1.94 -13.86
C ILE A 194 -1.02 0.52 -14.32
N GLU A 195 0.20 0.20 -14.74
CA GLU A 195 0.56 -1.14 -15.20
C GLU A 195 0.44 -2.20 -14.09
N PHE A 196 0.66 -1.83 -12.83
CA PHE A 196 0.45 -2.72 -11.69
C PHE A 196 -1.02 -2.82 -11.33
N GLY A 197 -1.77 -1.72 -11.41
CA GLY A 197 -3.23 -1.72 -11.25
C GLY A 197 -3.94 -2.62 -12.25
N GLU A 198 -3.53 -2.56 -13.53
CA GLU A 198 -4.06 -3.42 -14.60
C GLU A 198 -3.65 -4.88 -14.42
N ALA A 199 -2.43 -5.15 -13.97
CA ALA A 199 -2.00 -6.51 -13.64
C ALA A 199 -2.84 -7.12 -12.50
N ILE A 200 -3.17 -6.33 -11.49
CA ILE A 200 -4.05 -6.72 -10.39
C ILE A 200 -5.47 -6.95 -10.89
N ARG A 201 -6.03 -6.03 -11.71
CA ARG A 201 -7.36 -6.20 -12.31
C ARG A 201 -7.46 -7.51 -13.09
N ARG A 202 -6.49 -7.79 -13.97
CA ARG A 202 -6.48 -9.01 -14.78
C ARG A 202 -6.42 -10.27 -13.95
N GLU A 203 -5.71 -10.26 -12.82
CA GLU A 203 -5.71 -11.39 -11.87
C GLU A 203 -7.10 -11.60 -11.25
N MET A 204 -7.73 -10.52 -10.79
CA MET A 204 -9.07 -10.61 -10.21
C MET A 204 -10.11 -11.13 -11.22
N GLU A 205 -10.02 -10.68 -12.47
CA GLU A 205 -10.89 -11.13 -13.55
C GLU A 205 -10.63 -12.59 -13.96
N ALA A 206 -9.37 -13.03 -13.94
CA ALA A 206 -9.01 -14.42 -14.22
C ALA A 206 -9.62 -15.39 -13.18
N GLU A 207 -9.79 -14.93 -11.94
CA GLU A 207 -10.45 -15.67 -10.86
C GLU A 207 -11.98 -15.48 -10.86
N GLY A 208 -12.53 -14.70 -11.79
CA GLY A 208 -13.96 -14.55 -12.00
C GLY A 208 -14.62 -13.37 -11.27
N VAL A 209 -13.85 -12.46 -10.70
CA VAL A 209 -14.37 -11.18 -10.18
C VAL A 209 -14.59 -10.21 -11.34
N GLN A 210 -15.77 -9.61 -11.44
CA GLN A 210 -16.04 -8.56 -12.44
C GLN A 210 -15.54 -7.22 -11.92
N VAL A 211 -14.63 -6.55 -12.63
CA VAL A 211 -14.06 -5.27 -12.19
C VAL A 211 -14.53 -4.15 -13.12
N PHE A 212 -15.04 -3.07 -12.52
CA PHE A 212 -15.54 -1.88 -13.19
C PHE A 212 -14.66 -0.68 -12.80
N PRO A 213 -13.48 -0.50 -13.43
CA PRO A 213 -12.66 0.69 -13.22
C PRO A 213 -13.27 1.90 -13.95
N ARG A 214 -12.85 3.12 -13.59
CA ARG A 214 -13.32 4.39 -14.16
C ARG A 214 -14.83 4.61 -14.03
N ASP A 215 -15.46 3.97 -13.05
CA ASP A 215 -16.90 4.08 -12.83
C ASP A 215 -17.22 4.28 -11.35
N GLY A 216 -18.21 5.12 -11.08
CA GLY A 216 -18.64 5.48 -9.74
C GLY A 216 -20.02 4.93 -9.43
N VAL A 217 -20.34 4.73 -8.15
CA VAL A 217 -21.71 4.43 -7.74
C VAL A 217 -22.51 5.73 -7.65
N LYS A 218 -23.57 5.83 -8.45
CA LYS A 218 -24.49 6.97 -8.48
C LYS A 218 -25.57 6.85 -7.41
N LYS A 219 -26.18 5.67 -7.30
CA LYS A 219 -27.31 5.39 -6.39
C LYS A 219 -27.33 3.92 -5.99
N ILE A 220 -27.80 3.64 -4.78
CA ILE A 220 -28.08 2.28 -4.31
C ILE A 220 -29.58 2.18 -3.99
N ASP A 221 -30.23 1.10 -4.42
CA ASP A 221 -31.60 0.80 -3.99
C ASP A 221 -31.68 0.67 -2.44
N PRO A 222 -32.73 1.14 -1.75
CA PRO A 222 -32.82 1.06 -0.28
C PRO A 222 -32.67 -0.35 0.33
N LYS A 223 -32.95 -1.41 -0.43
CA LYS A 223 -32.74 -2.82 -0.01
C LYS A 223 -31.40 -3.38 -0.48
N ALA A 224 -30.57 -2.56 -1.14
CA ALA A 224 -29.31 -2.90 -1.78
C ALA A 224 -29.44 -4.07 -2.77
N LYS A 225 -30.55 -4.10 -3.52
CA LYS A 225 -30.79 -5.09 -4.58
C LYS A 225 -30.17 -4.73 -5.93
N GLU A 226 -30.02 -3.43 -6.15
CA GLU A 226 -29.43 -2.87 -7.36
C GLU A 226 -28.49 -1.72 -6.97
N VAL A 227 -27.35 -1.66 -7.66
CA VAL A 227 -26.38 -0.57 -7.59
C VAL A 227 -26.29 0.06 -8.97
N TYR A 228 -26.64 1.34 -9.07
CA TYR A 228 -26.64 2.10 -10.31
C TYR A 228 -25.33 2.87 -10.43
N LEU A 229 -24.61 2.67 -11.53
CA LEU A 229 -23.33 3.31 -11.79
C LEU A 229 -23.50 4.66 -12.52
N GLU A 230 -22.46 5.49 -12.47
CA GLU A 230 -22.40 6.79 -13.15
C GLU A 230 -22.45 6.61 -14.67
N SER A 231 -21.88 5.51 -15.20
CA SER A 231 -21.94 5.14 -16.61
C SER A 231 -23.34 4.75 -17.13
N GLY A 232 -24.29 4.46 -16.23
CA GLY A 232 -25.61 3.93 -16.57
C GLY A 232 -25.74 2.40 -16.45
N HIS A 233 -24.65 1.68 -16.17
CA HIS A 233 -24.74 0.26 -15.80
C HIS A 233 -25.55 0.07 -14.51
N THR A 234 -26.28 -1.04 -14.43
CA THR A 234 -27.00 -1.47 -13.23
C THR A 234 -26.47 -2.83 -12.81
N LEU A 235 -25.98 -2.93 -11.58
CA LEU A 235 -25.43 -4.15 -11.02
C LEU A 235 -26.42 -4.76 -10.02
N SER A 236 -26.73 -6.04 -10.17
CA SER A 236 -27.47 -6.77 -9.14
C SER A 236 -26.60 -7.03 -7.92
N ALA A 237 -27.18 -6.85 -6.73
CA ALA A 237 -26.53 -7.07 -5.45
C ALA A 237 -27.49 -7.75 -4.46
N ASP A 238 -26.95 -8.54 -3.55
CA ASP A 238 -27.65 -8.97 -2.32
C ASP A 238 -27.02 -8.34 -1.08
N MET A 239 -25.75 -7.94 -1.20
CA MET A 239 -24.97 -7.19 -0.24
C MET A 239 -24.02 -6.23 -0.93
N VAL A 240 -23.70 -5.14 -0.24
CA VAL A 240 -22.74 -4.13 -0.70
C VAL A 240 -21.70 -3.88 0.39
N ILE A 241 -20.42 -3.92 0.03
CA ILE A 241 -19.31 -3.50 0.89
C ILE A 241 -18.83 -2.13 0.44
N VAL A 242 -18.80 -1.16 1.37
CA VAL A 242 -18.30 0.19 1.12
C VAL A 242 -16.87 0.30 1.67
N SER A 243 -15.89 0.41 0.77
CA SER A 243 -14.44 0.40 1.06
C SER A 243 -13.70 1.51 0.28
N ILE A 244 -14.18 2.74 0.40
CA ILE A 244 -13.67 3.91 -0.35
C ILE A 244 -12.63 4.73 0.42
N GLY A 245 -11.94 4.09 1.38
CA GLY A 245 -10.94 4.71 2.23
C GLY A 245 -11.47 5.16 3.59
N VAL A 246 -10.57 5.76 4.36
CA VAL A 246 -10.79 6.11 5.77
C VAL A 246 -10.44 7.57 6.05
N ARG A 247 -11.14 8.18 7.01
CA ARG A 247 -10.92 9.54 7.51
C ARG A 247 -10.42 9.49 8.95
N PRO A 248 -9.36 10.24 9.31
CA PRO A 248 -8.86 10.24 10.69
C PRO A 248 -9.93 10.71 11.69
N GLU A 249 -9.92 10.13 12.89
CA GLU A 249 -10.78 10.53 14.00
C GLU A 249 -10.21 11.80 14.66
N LEU A 250 -10.84 12.96 14.43
CA LEU A 250 -10.26 14.26 14.80
C LEU A 250 -11.08 15.06 15.80
N GLU A 251 -12.34 14.70 16.06
CA GLU A 251 -13.26 15.57 16.81
C GLU A 251 -12.71 15.92 18.20
N LEU A 252 -12.23 14.94 18.96
CA LEU A 252 -11.62 15.16 20.27
C LEU A 252 -10.40 16.11 20.21
N ALA A 253 -9.54 15.93 19.20
CA ALA A 253 -8.35 16.76 19.02
C ALA A 253 -8.69 18.20 18.59
N LYS A 254 -9.67 18.36 17.69
CA LYS A 254 -10.15 19.67 17.22
C LYS A 254 -10.83 20.44 18.35
N SER A 255 -11.72 19.80 19.09
CA SER A 255 -12.40 20.42 20.25
C SER A 255 -11.41 20.82 21.35
N ALA A 256 -10.28 20.12 21.47
CA ALA A 256 -9.17 20.47 22.36
C ALA A 256 -8.24 21.57 21.80
N GLY A 257 -8.50 22.08 20.60
CA GLY A 257 -7.67 23.11 19.96
C GLY A 257 -6.27 22.63 19.54
N LEU A 258 -6.10 21.33 19.24
CA LEU A 258 -4.85 20.80 18.70
C LEU A 258 -4.70 21.14 17.21
N SER A 259 -3.47 21.39 16.76
CA SER A 259 -3.20 21.72 15.37
C SER A 259 -3.52 20.56 14.43
N ILE A 260 -4.35 20.83 13.42
CA ILE A 260 -4.63 19.92 12.31
C ILE A 260 -3.77 20.31 11.12
N GLY A 261 -3.05 19.33 10.58
CA GLY A 261 -2.16 19.51 9.45
C GLY A 261 -2.87 19.55 8.11
N LYS A 262 -2.12 19.87 7.06
CA LYS A 262 -2.66 20.09 5.69
C LYS A 262 -3.18 18.80 5.04
N THR A 263 -2.72 17.64 5.48
CA THR A 263 -3.17 16.33 5.00
C THR A 263 -4.39 15.82 5.79
N GLY A 264 -4.91 16.63 6.71
CA GLY A 264 -6.10 16.33 7.48
C GLY A 264 -5.87 15.44 8.70
N GLY A 265 -4.62 15.17 9.11
CA GLY A 265 -4.30 14.51 10.38
C GLY A 265 -3.94 15.51 11.49
N VAL A 266 -3.86 15.07 12.75
CA VAL A 266 -3.30 15.89 13.83
C VAL A 266 -1.80 16.04 13.61
N LEU A 267 -1.32 17.29 13.52
CA LEU A 267 0.08 17.58 13.26
C LEU A 267 0.94 17.18 14.46
N VAL A 268 1.94 16.34 14.21
CA VAL A 268 2.92 15.94 15.24
C VAL A 268 4.36 16.27 14.87
N ASN A 269 5.18 16.49 15.90
CA ASN A 269 6.63 16.55 15.79
C ASN A 269 7.24 15.13 15.77
N ASN A 270 8.57 15.02 15.63
CA ASN A 270 9.22 13.70 15.55
C ASN A 270 9.23 12.94 16.90
N LEU A 271 8.85 13.56 18.01
CA LEU A 271 8.64 12.88 19.30
C LEU A 271 7.21 12.34 19.45
N MET A 272 6.38 12.50 18.41
CA MET A 272 4.95 12.18 18.38
C MET A 272 4.09 13.09 19.26
N GLN A 273 4.59 14.26 19.67
CA GLN A 273 3.82 15.26 20.40
C GLN A 273 2.99 16.10 19.42
N SER A 274 1.79 16.47 19.87
CA SER A 274 0.93 17.46 19.21
C SER A 274 1.44 18.90 19.45
N SER A 275 0.61 19.90 19.15
CA SER A 275 0.84 21.28 19.58
C SER A 275 0.81 21.47 21.10
N ASP A 276 0.38 20.46 21.86
CA ASP A 276 0.55 20.37 23.30
C ASP A 276 1.66 19.34 23.65
N PRO A 277 2.71 19.72 24.40
CA PRO A 277 3.82 18.83 24.73
C PRO A 277 3.45 17.68 25.69
N ASP A 278 2.28 17.77 26.34
CA ASP A 278 1.74 16.73 27.22
C ASP A 278 0.78 15.78 26.50
N ILE A 279 0.43 16.06 25.24
CA ILE A 279 -0.46 15.24 24.41
C ILE A 279 0.28 14.69 23.19
N TYR A 280 0.43 13.37 23.14
CA TYR A 280 0.97 12.63 22.01
C TYR A 280 -0.14 12.13 21.09
N VAL A 281 0.15 11.98 19.80
CA VAL A 281 -0.79 11.43 18.82
C VAL A 281 -0.10 10.43 17.91
N VAL A 282 -0.72 9.26 17.72
CA VAL A 282 -0.15 8.14 16.96
C VAL A 282 -1.21 7.45 16.09
N GLY A 283 -0.73 6.64 15.15
CA GLY A 283 -1.57 5.85 14.24
C GLY A 283 -2.22 6.70 13.16
N ASP A 284 -3.33 6.20 12.62
CA ASP A 284 -3.95 6.71 11.40
C ASP A 284 -4.48 8.15 11.49
N MET A 285 -4.60 8.68 12.71
CA MET A 285 -4.98 10.07 12.97
C MET A 285 -3.83 11.06 12.92
N ALA A 286 -2.57 10.61 12.99
CA ALA A 286 -1.40 11.47 13.03
C ALA A 286 -0.95 11.89 11.61
N GLU A 287 -0.62 13.17 11.45
CA GLU A 287 0.12 13.68 10.31
C GLU A 287 1.62 13.66 10.63
N ILE A 288 2.36 12.79 9.94
CA ILE A 288 3.78 12.52 10.13
C ILE A 288 4.60 13.05 8.96
N SER A 289 5.93 13.01 9.06
CA SER A 289 6.80 13.29 7.90
C SER A 289 7.01 12.03 7.05
N HIS A 290 6.98 12.18 5.73
CA HIS A 290 7.41 11.15 4.78
C HIS A 290 8.92 10.99 4.91
N ARG A 291 9.41 9.76 5.04
CA ARG A 291 10.83 9.51 5.35
C ARG A 291 11.78 10.10 4.29
N ILE A 292 11.42 9.96 3.03
CA ILE A 292 12.29 10.34 1.90
C ILE A 292 12.31 11.86 1.68
N MET A 293 11.15 12.52 1.67
CA MET A 293 11.00 13.94 1.30
C MET A 293 10.89 14.89 2.50
N GLY A 294 10.65 14.39 3.70
CA GLY A 294 10.36 15.20 4.89
C GLY A 294 8.97 15.87 4.89
N ARG A 295 8.29 15.96 3.73
CA ARG A 295 6.92 16.52 3.61
C ARG A 295 5.92 15.81 4.52
N LYS A 296 4.89 16.53 4.96
CA LYS A 296 3.85 15.96 5.80
C LYS A 296 2.91 15.04 5.02
N VAL A 297 2.57 13.89 5.60
CA VAL A 297 1.76 12.82 5.01
C VAL A 297 0.94 12.10 6.08
N ARG A 298 -0.12 11.42 5.64
CA ARG A 298 -0.87 10.45 6.44
C ARG A 298 -0.72 9.07 5.81
N ILE A 299 -0.27 8.10 6.62
CA ILE A 299 -0.03 6.71 6.18
C ILE A 299 -0.79 5.79 7.16
N PRO A 300 -2.06 5.47 6.87
CA PRO A 300 -2.90 4.66 7.75
C PRO A 300 -2.55 3.17 7.63
N LEU A 301 -1.42 2.78 8.23
CA LEU A 301 -0.90 1.41 8.19
C LEU A 301 -0.49 0.96 9.60
N ALA A 302 -0.73 -0.32 9.90
CA ALA A 302 -0.48 -0.90 11.22
C ALA A 302 1.01 -0.83 11.63
N GLY A 303 1.94 -1.06 10.71
CA GLY A 303 3.39 -1.00 10.99
C GLY A 303 3.83 0.38 11.52
N PRO A 304 3.55 1.49 10.81
CA PRO A 304 3.70 2.85 11.34
C PRO A 304 3.00 3.07 12.68
N ALA A 305 1.72 2.70 12.83
CA ALA A 305 0.97 2.92 14.07
C ALA A 305 1.63 2.27 15.30
N ASN A 306 2.06 1.01 15.19
CA ASN A 306 2.76 0.30 16.26
C ASN A 306 4.12 0.96 16.60
N ARG A 307 4.92 1.33 15.59
CA ARG A 307 6.22 1.99 15.81
C ARG A 307 6.06 3.37 16.45
N GLN A 308 5.07 4.15 16.02
CA GLN A 308 4.72 5.44 16.62
C GLN A 308 4.24 5.26 18.07
N GLY A 309 3.34 4.30 18.33
CA GLY A 309 2.88 3.95 19.67
C GLY A 309 4.03 3.61 20.62
N ARG A 310 4.99 2.80 20.16
CA ARG A 310 6.20 2.48 20.94
C ARG A 310 7.00 3.74 21.29
N ILE A 311 7.13 4.69 20.37
CA ILE A 311 7.84 5.95 20.59
C ILE A 311 7.08 6.83 21.57
N ALA A 312 5.81 7.10 21.33
CA ALA A 312 4.96 7.92 22.20
C ALA A 312 4.87 7.35 23.62
N GLY A 313 4.69 6.03 23.77
CA GLY A 313 4.67 5.38 25.07
C GLY A 313 5.99 5.49 25.82
N SER A 314 7.13 5.40 25.11
CA SER A 314 8.44 5.63 25.73
C SER A 314 8.58 7.09 26.19
N ASN A 315 8.21 8.04 25.33
CA ASN A 315 8.36 9.47 25.59
C ASN A 315 7.43 9.96 26.71
N ALA A 316 6.17 9.48 26.74
CA ALA A 316 5.23 9.77 27.81
C ALA A 316 5.75 9.26 29.18
N ALA A 317 6.38 8.07 29.19
CA ALA A 317 6.97 7.51 30.40
C ALA A 317 8.28 8.20 30.83
N GLY A 318 8.91 9.01 29.98
CA GLY A 318 10.10 9.82 30.32
C GLY A 318 11.38 9.46 29.56
N ASP A 319 11.31 8.60 28.55
CA ASP A 319 12.39 8.37 27.58
C ASP A 319 12.42 9.50 26.53
N THR A 320 13.38 9.48 25.60
CA THR A 320 13.42 10.38 24.44
C THR A 320 13.76 9.59 23.17
N LYS A 321 12.73 9.33 22.37
CA LYS A 321 12.80 8.60 21.10
C LYS A 321 12.20 9.44 19.97
N VAL A 322 12.82 9.33 18.80
CA VAL A 322 12.48 10.09 17.60
C VAL A 322 11.94 9.15 16.54
N TYR A 323 10.86 9.55 15.88
CA TYR A 323 10.29 8.89 14.72
C TYR A 323 10.75 9.59 13.44
N HIS A 324 11.44 8.85 12.57
CA HIS A 324 12.00 9.37 11.31
C HIS A 324 11.05 9.16 10.12
N GLY A 325 9.74 9.15 10.37
CA GLY A 325 8.73 8.98 9.33
C GLY A 325 8.56 7.55 8.82
N ALA A 326 7.71 7.40 7.81
CA ALA A 326 7.45 6.13 7.12
C ALA A 326 7.60 6.29 5.60
N ASN A 327 7.88 5.16 4.93
CA ASN A 327 7.96 5.05 3.46
C ASN A 327 6.61 4.73 2.81
N GLY A 328 5.63 4.24 3.59
CA GLY A 328 4.39 3.69 3.03
C GLY A 328 4.53 2.28 2.47
N SER A 329 5.43 1.44 3.02
CA SER A 329 5.51 0.03 2.64
C SER A 329 4.18 -0.68 2.88
N ALA A 330 3.62 -1.31 1.85
CA ALA A 330 2.35 -2.03 1.91
C ALA A 330 2.37 -3.22 0.94
N ILE A 331 1.55 -4.23 1.23
CA ILE A 331 1.38 -5.42 0.40
C ILE A 331 -0.06 -5.91 0.52
N VAL A 332 -0.59 -6.50 -0.55
CA VAL A 332 -1.92 -7.12 -0.58
C VAL A 332 -1.84 -8.45 -1.31
N LYS A 333 -2.59 -9.44 -0.81
CA LYS A 333 -2.83 -10.72 -1.50
C LYS A 333 -3.97 -10.53 -2.50
N ILE A 334 -3.80 -11.08 -3.69
CA ILE A 334 -4.80 -11.13 -4.75
C ILE A 334 -4.84 -12.58 -5.23
N PHE A 335 -5.71 -13.38 -4.62
CA PHE A 335 -5.86 -14.81 -4.91
C PHE A 335 -4.53 -15.56 -4.82
N THR A 336 -3.95 -15.96 -5.95
CA THR A 336 -2.68 -16.70 -6.00
C THR A 336 -1.45 -15.79 -6.00
N LYS A 337 -1.64 -14.48 -6.08
CA LYS A 337 -0.58 -13.48 -6.24
C LYS A 337 -0.54 -12.47 -5.10
N ALA A 338 0.52 -11.67 -5.11
CA ALA A 338 0.67 -10.51 -4.25
C ALA A 338 1.09 -9.28 -5.05
N ALA A 339 0.68 -8.11 -4.59
CA ALA A 339 1.16 -6.82 -5.05
C ALA A 339 1.71 -6.03 -3.87
N GLY A 340 2.95 -5.57 -3.97
CA GLY A 340 3.61 -4.82 -2.91
C GLY A 340 4.29 -3.56 -3.40
N ILE A 341 4.39 -2.57 -2.51
CA ILE A 341 4.93 -1.24 -2.79
C ILE A 341 5.70 -0.73 -1.58
N THR A 342 6.76 0.05 -1.81
CA THR A 342 7.35 0.93 -0.79
C THR A 342 7.90 2.19 -1.44
N GLY A 343 7.81 3.32 -0.73
CA GLY A 343 8.32 4.60 -1.22
C GLY A 343 7.47 5.18 -2.34
N PHE A 344 8.12 5.77 -3.35
CA PHE A 344 7.45 6.43 -4.47
C PHE A 344 7.13 5.48 -5.63
N THR A 345 5.94 5.66 -6.20
CA THR A 345 5.67 5.25 -7.59
C THR A 345 6.24 6.27 -8.58
N GLU A 346 6.27 5.95 -9.88
CA GLU A 346 6.67 6.90 -10.91
C GLU A 346 5.74 8.13 -10.89
N LYS A 347 4.42 7.89 -10.85
CA LYS A 347 3.40 8.95 -10.78
C LYS A 347 3.62 9.85 -9.56
N ALA A 348 3.75 9.27 -8.37
CA ALA A 348 3.88 10.04 -7.14
C ALA A 348 5.21 10.84 -7.07
N ALA A 349 6.29 10.33 -7.68
CA ALA A 349 7.55 11.05 -7.76
C ALA A 349 7.49 12.22 -8.76
N LYS A 350 6.88 12.02 -9.93
CA LYS A 350 6.65 13.08 -10.92
C LYS A 350 5.75 14.20 -10.38
N GLU A 351 4.63 13.85 -9.72
CA GLU A 351 3.74 14.81 -9.05
C GLU A 351 4.45 15.59 -7.92
N ALA A 352 5.48 14.99 -7.31
CA ALA A 352 6.31 15.64 -6.31
C ALA A 352 7.43 16.54 -6.91
N GLY A 353 7.52 16.64 -8.25
CA GLY A 353 8.54 17.43 -8.94
C GLY A 353 9.96 16.87 -8.84
N LEU A 354 10.11 15.56 -8.63
CA LEU A 354 11.41 14.91 -8.55
C LEU A 354 11.91 14.51 -9.93
N ASP A 355 13.19 14.79 -10.21
CA ASP A 355 13.86 14.28 -11.41
C ASP A 355 14.28 12.82 -11.21
N ILE A 356 13.51 11.93 -11.82
CA ILE A 356 13.60 10.49 -11.57
C ILE A 356 13.89 9.68 -12.83
N GLY A 357 14.48 8.51 -12.60
CA GLY A 357 14.55 7.41 -13.54
C GLY A 357 13.71 6.24 -13.02
N THR A 358 13.23 5.40 -13.94
CA THR A 358 12.54 4.16 -13.60
C THR A 358 13.01 3.03 -14.49
N VAL A 359 13.05 1.82 -13.93
CA VAL A 359 13.25 0.59 -14.69
C VAL A 359 12.28 -0.47 -14.24
N THR A 360 11.79 -1.25 -15.19
CA THR A 360 10.90 -2.39 -15.00
C THR A 360 11.56 -3.65 -15.52
N VAL A 361 11.65 -4.68 -14.67
CA VAL A 361 12.21 -5.98 -15.00
C VAL A 361 11.20 -7.09 -14.69
N HIS A 362 11.27 -8.20 -15.43
CA HIS A 362 10.43 -9.38 -15.21
C HIS A 362 11.23 -10.66 -14.92
N PRO A 363 12.03 -10.70 -13.84
CA PRO A 363 12.83 -11.87 -13.48
C PRO A 363 11.96 -12.98 -12.89
N LYS A 364 12.55 -14.17 -12.73
CA LYS A 364 11.94 -15.26 -11.96
C LYS A 364 12.09 -15.01 -10.46
N ASN A 365 11.12 -15.50 -9.66
CA ASN A 365 11.15 -15.44 -8.19
C ASN A 365 12.37 -16.18 -7.60
N HIS A 366 12.76 -17.30 -8.20
CA HIS A 366 13.97 -18.08 -7.92
C HIS A 366 14.49 -18.78 -9.19
N ALA A 367 15.53 -19.62 -9.08
CA ALA A 367 16.20 -20.24 -10.22
C ALA A 367 15.21 -20.97 -11.16
N GLY A 368 15.27 -20.65 -12.46
CA GLY A 368 14.28 -21.10 -13.45
C GLY A 368 14.25 -22.61 -13.72
N TYR A 369 15.34 -23.32 -13.40
CA TYR A 369 15.41 -24.78 -13.52
C TYR A 369 14.83 -25.51 -12.30
N TYR A 370 14.53 -24.79 -11.21
CA TYR A 370 13.96 -25.37 -10.00
C TYR A 370 12.41 -25.34 -10.07
N PRO A 371 11.70 -26.39 -9.64
CA PRO A 371 10.23 -26.44 -9.68
C PRO A 371 9.58 -25.27 -8.92
N GLY A 372 8.43 -24.80 -9.41
CA GLY A 372 7.69 -23.67 -8.80
C GLY A 372 8.16 -22.28 -9.24
N SER A 373 9.12 -22.18 -10.16
CA SER A 373 9.66 -20.89 -10.60
C SER A 373 8.65 -20.06 -11.41
N SER A 374 8.08 -19.04 -10.76
CA SER A 374 7.16 -18.07 -11.34
C SER A 374 7.86 -16.76 -11.67
N GLN A 375 7.28 -15.98 -12.57
CA GLN A 375 7.82 -14.67 -12.93
C GLN A 375 7.25 -13.59 -12.01
N ILE A 376 8.07 -12.62 -11.62
CA ILE A 376 7.64 -11.41 -10.92
C ILE A 376 7.88 -10.20 -11.81
N SER A 377 7.04 -9.17 -11.67
CA SER A 377 7.25 -7.84 -12.25
C SER A 377 7.73 -6.90 -11.16
N LEU A 378 8.86 -6.22 -11.38
CA LEU A 378 9.44 -5.28 -10.43
C LEU A 378 9.75 -3.97 -11.15
N LYS A 379 9.22 -2.85 -10.64
CA LYS A 379 9.53 -1.49 -11.09
C LYS A 379 10.23 -0.71 -10.01
N LEU A 380 11.47 -0.31 -10.27
CA LEU A 380 12.32 0.47 -9.39
C LEU A 380 12.26 1.96 -9.78
N VAL A 381 12.16 2.84 -8.79
CA VAL A 381 12.17 4.31 -8.96
C VAL A 381 13.36 4.89 -8.21
N TYR A 382 14.15 5.73 -8.86
CA TYR A 382 15.38 6.32 -8.30
C TYR A 382 15.59 7.75 -8.79
N LEU A 383 16.40 8.54 -8.06
CA LEU A 383 16.80 9.89 -8.49
C LEU A 383 17.86 9.83 -9.59
N LYS A 384 17.69 10.58 -10.69
CA LYS A 384 18.68 10.65 -11.77
C LYS A 384 19.99 11.32 -11.33
N GLY A 385 19.92 12.29 -10.41
CA GLY A 385 21.10 13.05 -10.00
C GLY A 385 22.16 12.25 -9.24
N ASN A 386 21.78 11.18 -8.54
CA ASN A 386 22.70 10.42 -7.68
C ASN A 386 22.35 8.95 -7.47
N GLY A 387 21.40 8.39 -8.23
CA GLY A 387 21.00 6.99 -8.12
C GLY A 387 20.25 6.64 -6.84
N ARG A 388 19.93 7.58 -5.94
CA ARG A 388 19.26 7.26 -4.67
C ARG A 388 17.91 6.56 -4.91
N VAL A 389 17.71 5.43 -4.25
CA VAL A 389 16.48 4.64 -4.38
C VAL A 389 15.32 5.36 -3.71
N LEU A 390 14.21 5.51 -4.43
CA LEU A 390 13.01 6.22 -3.98
C LEU A 390 11.83 5.31 -3.74
N GLY A 391 11.73 4.20 -4.45
CA GLY A 391 10.61 3.28 -4.30
C GLY A 391 10.68 2.06 -5.21
N VAL A 392 9.82 1.09 -4.92
CA VAL A 392 9.60 -0.08 -5.77
C VAL A 392 8.15 -0.50 -5.74
N GLN A 393 7.70 -1.08 -6.85
CA GLN A 393 6.46 -1.83 -6.96
C GLN A 393 6.78 -3.24 -7.46
N VAL A 394 6.15 -4.24 -6.85
CA VAL A 394 6.39 -5.66 -7.17
C VAL A 394 5.05 -6.38 -7.28
N PHE A 395 4.88 -7.21 -8.31
CA PHE A 395 3.70 -8.05 -8.52
C PHE A 395 4.11 -9.44 -8.99
N GLY A 396 3.50 -10.49 -8.43
CA GLY A 396 3.77 -11.87 -8.81
C GLY A 396 3.20 -12.88 -7.81
N GLU A 397 3.40 -14.17 -8.09
CA GLU A 397 2.89 -15.27 -7.24
C GLU A 397 3.66 -15.40 -5.92
N GLU A 398 4.99 -15.35 -5.98
CA GLU A 398 5.84 -15.62 -4.80
C GLU A 398 7.06 -14.70 -4.75
N GLY A 399 7.52 -14.41 -3.53
CA GLY A 399 8.74 -13.65 -3.26
C GLY A 399 8.61 -12.15 -3.51
N VAL A 400 7.38 -11.64 -3.57
CA VAL A 400 7.03 -10.21 -3.70
C VAL A 400 7.42 -9.45 -2.44
N ASP A 401 6.97 -9.95 -1.28
CA ASP A 401 7.28 -9.47 0.06
C ASP A 401 8.79 -9.29 0.27
N LYS A 402 9.59 -10.32 -0.06
CA LYS A 402 11.05 -10.30 0.07
C LYS A 402 11.68 -9.11 -0.65
N ARG A 403 11.26 -8.83 -1.89
CA ARG A 403 11.86 -7.74 -2.69
C ARG A 403 11.39 -6.37 -2.22
N VAL A 404 10.14 -6.25 -1.78
CA VAL A 404 9.64 -5.01 -1.16
C VAL A 404 10.40 -4.71 0.13
N ASP A 405 10.67 -5.71 0.97
CA ASP A 405 11.37 -5.55 2.24
C ASP A 405 12.86 -5.20 2.06
N VAL A 406 13.54 -5.82 1.09
CA VAL A 406 14.92 -5.46 0.73
C VAL A 406 14.99 -3.99 0.29
N ILE A 407 14.11 -3.55 -0.61
CA ILE A 407 14.11 -2.15 -1.07
C ILE A 407 13.66 -1.20 0.04
N ALA A 408 12.69 -1.58 0.89
CA ALA A 408 12.29 -0.74 2.02
C ALA A 408 13.46 -0.50 2.99
N THR A 409 14.31 -1.52 3.18
CA THR A 409 15.54 -1.44 3.96
C THR A 409 16.59 -0.58 3.27
N ALA A 410 16.78 -0.72 1.95
CA ALA A 410 17.67 0.13 1.17
C ALA A 410 17.29 1.61 1.24
N ILE A 411 16.00 1.94 1.09
CA ILE A 411 15.47 3.30 1.28
C ILE A 411 15.73 3.79 2.71
N HIS A 412 15.60 2.91 3.71
CA HIS A 412 15.88 3.26 5.10
C HIS A 412 17.35 3.67 5.31
N GLY A 413 18.27 2.93 4.69
CA GLY A 413 19.72 3.17 4.71
C GLY A 413 20.18 4.31 3.79
N GLY A 414 19.31 4.80 2.90
CA GLY A 414 19.66 5.85 1.93
C GLY A 414 20.50 5.34 0.77
N LEU A 415 20.41 4.05 0.45
CA LEU A 415 21.20 3.39 -0.58
C LEU A 415 20.85 3.88 -2.00
N THR A 416 21.82 3.79 -2.90
CA THR A 416 21.69 4.08 -4.34
C THR A 416 21.48 2.81 -5.16
N VAL A 417 21.23 2.97 -6.46
CA VAL A 417 21.14 1.83 -7.39
C VAL A 417 22.46 1.07 -7.46
N GLU A 418 23.60 1.74 -7.37
CA GLU A 418 24.93 1.12 -7.34
C GLU A 418 25.11 0.25 -6.08
N ASP A 419 24.69 0.73 -4.91
CA ASP A 419 24.70 -0.08 -3.67
C ASP A 419 23.84 -1.36 -3.82
N LEU A 420 22.73 -1.28 -4.58
CA LEU A 420 21.86 -2.44 -4.84
C LEU A 420 22.51 -3.49 -5.75
N GLU A 421 23.45 -3.11 -6.62
CA GLU A 421 24.19 -4.04 -7.47
C GLU A 421 25.02 -5.02 -6.64
N GLU A 422 25.61 -4.54 -5.55
CA GLU A 422 26.54 -5.29 -4.70
C GLU A 422 25.87 -6.05 -3.56
N LEU A 423 24.54 -5.98 -3.42
CA LEU A 423 23.84 -6.70 -2.35
C LEU A 423 24.06 -8.21 -2.46
N ASP A 424 24.78 -8.76 -1.47
CA ASP A 424 24.98 -10.19 -1.26
C ASP A 424 23.75 -10.81 -0.56
N LEU A 425 22.76 -11.19 -1.37
CA LEU A 425 21.50 -11.77 -0.92
C LEU A 425 21.55 -13.31 -0.92
N SER A 426 20.89 -13.93 0.05
CA SER A 426 20.86 -15.38 0.19
C SER A 426 20.39 -16.10 -1.08
N TYR A 427 21.25 -16.99 -1.59
CA TYR A 427 20.98 -17.78 -2.78
C TYR A 427 21.09 -19.29 -2.52
N ALA A 428 19.99 -19.98 -2.81
CA ALA A 428 19.96 -21.36 -3.26
C ALA A 428 18.78 -21.51 -4.25
N PRO A 429 18.77 -22.53 -5.12
CA PRO A 429 17.77 -22.66 -6.19
C PRO A 429 16.29 -22.52 -5.79
N PRO A 430 15.84 -22.99 -4.61
CA PRO A 430 14.45 -22.83 -4.18
C PRO A 430 14.06 -21.40 -3.77
N PHE A 431 15.03 -20.51 -3.50
CA PHE A 431 14.76 -19.24 -2.81
C PHE A 431 15.12 -18.00 -3.64
N SER A 432 16.10 -18.12 -4.53
CA SER A 432 16.55 -17.01 -5.37
C SER A 432 17.27 -17.50 -6.65
N SER A 433 17.84 -16.57 -7.39
CA SER A 433 18.81 -16.80 -8.46
C SER A 433 20.17 -16.22 -8.06
N ALA A 434 21.23 -16.56 -8.79
CA ALA A 434 22.58 -16.03 -8.52
C ALA A 434 22.61 -14.49 -8.50
N ASN A 435 21.81 -13.86 -9.36
CA ASN A 435 21.44 -12.46 -9.23
C ASN A 435 19.96 -12.39 -8.83
N ASP A 436 19.65 -11.83 -7.67
CA ASP A 436 18.27 -11.62 -7.25
C ASP A 436 17.58 -10.61 -8.21
N PRO A 437 16.26 -10.68 -8.39
CA PRO A 437 15.48 -9.60 -8.97
C PRO A 437 15.88 -8.18 -8.56
N VAL A 438 16.31 -7.94 -7.32
CA VAL A 438 16.84 -6.64 -6.88
C VAL A 438 18.14 -6.28 -7.60
N ASN A 439 19.13 -7.19 -7.64
CA ASN A 439 20.37 -6.97 -8.38
C ASN A 439 20.09 -6.77 -9.88
N MET A 440 19.17 -7.55 -10.44
CA MET A 440 18.80 -7.42 -11.85
C MET A 440 18.17 -6.05 -12.16
N ALA A 441 17.32 -5.54 -11.28
CA ALA A 441 16.74 -4.21 -11.43
C ALA A 441 17.81 -3.11 -11.32
N SER A 442 18.75 -3.24 -10.38
CA SER A 442 19.81 -2.25 -10.21
C SER A 442 20.80 -2.23 -11.37
N PHE A 443 21.19 -3.38 -11.93
CA PHE A 443 22.03 -3.43 -13.14
C PHE A 443 21.36 -2.67 -14.30
N VAL A 444 20.04 -2.84 -14.48
CA VAL A 444 19.31 -2.13 -15.55
C VAL A 444 19.22 -0.63 -15.23
N ALA A 445 18.99 -0.26 -13.97
CA ALA A 445 18.95 1.14 -13.54
C ALA A 445 20.28 1.85 -13.74
N SER A 446 21.38 1.26 -13.26
CA SER A 446 22.76 1.77 -13.40
C SER A 446 23.15 1.93 -14.87
N ASN A 447 22.88 0.92 -15.69
CA ASN A 447 23.12 0.98 -17.14
C ASN A 447 22.33 2.11 -17.83
N SER A 448 21.11 2.38 -17.37
CA SER A 448 20.32 3.50 -17.89
C SER A 448 20.89 4.84 -17.43
N LEU A 449 21.19 4.95 -16.14
CA LEU A 449 21.70 6.15 -15.48
C LEU A 449 23.04 6.63 -16.04
N ASN A 450 23.97 5.70 -16.31
CA ASN A 450 25.29 6.01 -16.86
C ASN A 450 25.31 6.10 -18.40
N GLY A 451 24.16 5.93 -19.07
CA GLY A 451 24.04 5.96 -20.53
C GLY A 451 24.62 4.75 -21.26
N PHE A 452 25.03 3.69 -20.55
CA PHE A 452 25.50 2.45 -21.17
C PHE A 452 24.37 1.76 -21.96
N SER A 453 23.15 1.77 -21.45
CA SER A 453 21.97 1.27 -22.13
C SER A 453 20.78 2.17 -21.80
N PRO A 454 20.60 3.29 -22.51
CA PRO A 454 19.49 4.21 -22.28
C PRO A 454 18.15 3.47 -22.33
N SER A 455 17.23 3.86 -21.44
CA SER A 455 15.89 3.29 -21.38
C SER A 455 14.84 4.34 -21.10
N ILE A 456 13.64 4.13 -21.62
CA ILE A 456 12.45 4.90 -21.27
C ILE A 456 11.43 4.00 -20.56
N SER A 457 10.65 4.57 -19.65
CA SER A 457 9.52 3.87 -19.04
C SER A 457 8.40 3.64 -20.06
N VAL A 458 7.50 2.71 -19.77
CA VAL A 458 6.30 2.52 -20.61
C VAL A 458 5.44 3.79 -20.63
N ASN A 459 5.37 4.53 -19.52
CA ASN A 459 4.64 5.80 -19.45
C ASN A 459 5.29 6.88 -20.33
N GLU A 460 6.63 6.99 -20.31
CA GLU A 460 7.37 7.89 -21.20
C GLU A 460 7.19 7.49 -22.68
N PHE A 461 7.15 6.19 -22.98
CA PHE A 461 6.83 5.70 -24.31
C PHE A 461 5.42 6.10 -24.76
N ILE A 462 4.40 5.94 -23.91
CA ILE A 462 3.02 6.32 -24.23
C ILE A 462 2.90 7.83 -24.43
N GLU A 463 3.53 8.63 -23.58
CA GLU A 463 3.55 10.07 -23.71
C GLU A 463 4.15 10.46 -25.06
N LYS A 464 5.32 9.90 -25.41
CA LYS A 464 5.93 10.08 -26.73
C LYS A 464 5.00 9.64 -27.83
N TRP A 465 4.47 8.42 -27.81
CA TRP A 465 3.54 7.90 -28.83
C TRP A 465 2.34 8.82 -29.11
N ASN A 466 1.81 9.48 -28.08
CA ASN A 466 0.68 10.39 -28.21
C ASN A 466 1.05 11.82 -28.66
N THR A 467 2.28 12.27 -28.41
CA THR A 467 2.71 13.67 -28.61
C THR A 467 3.73 13.86 -29.74
N GLU A 468 4.59 12.87 -29.96
CA GLU A 468 5.70 12.83 -30.90
C GLU A 468 5.53 11.58 -31.79
N LYS A 469 5.68 11.70 -33.11
CA LYS A 469 5.60 10.53 -34.02
C LYS A 469 6.85 10.33 -34.87
N ASP A 470 7.91 11.06 -34.56
CA ASP A 470 9.18 10.99 -35.29
C ASP A 470 10.21 10.09 -34.61
N PHE A 471 9.84 8.82 -34.46
CA PHE A 471 10.72 7.75 -34.02
C PHE A 471 10.35 6.43 -34.71
N LEU A 472 11.27 5.48 -34.69
CA LEU A 472 11.08 4.12 -35.20
C LEU A 472 10.96 3.15 -34.03
N ILE A 473 9.99 2.25 -34.08
CA ILE A 473 9.88 1.15 -33.12
C ILE A 473 10.53 -0.09 -33.72
N LEU A 474 11.48 -0.67 -33.00
CA LEU A 474 12.17 -1.89 -33.38
C LEU A 474 11.79 -3.03 -32.43
N ASP A 475 11.07 -4.03 -32.95
CA ASP A 475 10.77 -5.26 -32.23
C ASP A 475 11.85 -6.30 -32.54
N VAL A 476 12.64 -6.68 -31.53
CA VAL A 476 13.72 -7.68 -31.69
C VAL A 476 13.33 -9.09 -31.21
N ARG A 477 12.03 -9.35 -31.03
CA ARG A 477 11.49 -10.69 -30.78
C ARG A 477 11.51 -11.55 -32.04
N ASN A 478 11.35 -12.85 -31.86
CA ASN A 478 11.22 -13.76 -32.99
C ASN A 478 9.87 -13.53 -33.72
N PRO A 479 9.77 -13.87 -35.02
CA PRO A 479 8.56 -13.62 -35.81
C PRO A 479 7.28 -14.20 -35.18
N GLU A 480 7.35 -15.38 -34.55
CA GLU A 480 6.18 -16.02 -33.96
C GLU A 480 5.66 -15.25 -32.73
N GLU A 481 6.55 -14.59 -31.98
CA GLU A 481 6.15 -13.70 -30.89
C GLU A 481 5.50 -12.43 -31.43
N TYR A 482 6.03 -11.88 -32.53
CA TYR A 482 5.50 -10.69 -33.20
C TYR A 482 4.10 -10.94 -33.78
N GLU A 483 3.89 -12.09 -34.41
CA GLU A 483 2.60 -12.48 -35.01
C GLU A 483 1.49 -12.69 -33.97
N ARG A 484 1.82 -13.12 -32.75
CA ARG A 484 0.84 -13.23 -31.65
C ARG A 484 0.36 -11.88 -31.11
N GLY A 485 1.07 -10.80 -31.41
CA GLY A 485 0.76 -9.45 -30.97
C GLY A 485 2.01 -8.58 -30.94
N HIS A 486 1.89 -7.36 -31.47
CA HIS A 486 2.99 -6.40 -31.58
C HIS A 486 2.46 -4.96 -31.54
N ILE A 487 3.35 -4.01 -31.29
CA ILE A 487 3.00 -2.59 -31.35
C ILE A 487 2.73 -2.19 -32.80
N PRO A 488 1.61 -1.53 -33.11
CA PRO A 488 1.33 -1.05 -34.46
C PRO A 488 2.49 -0.24 -35.05
N GLY A 489 2.91 -0.57 -36.27
CA GLY A 489 4.01 0.14 -36.95
C GLY A 489 5.42 -0.22 -36.50
N ALA A 490 5.59 -1.18 -35.59
CA ALA A 490 6.91 -1.72 -35.27
C ALA A 490 7.55 -2.46 -36.46
N ILE A 491 8.85 -2.29 -36.64
CA ILE A 491 9.65 -3.08 -37.58
C ILE A 491 10.20 -4.29 -36.82
N ASN A 492 9.96 -5.50 -37.32
CA ASN A 492 10.50 -6.72 -36.73
C ASN A 492 11.84 -7.11 -37.35
N ILE A 493 12.91 -7.03 -36.55
CA ILE A 493 14.23 -7.57 -36.88
C ILE A 493 14.69 -8.38 -35.66
N PRO A 494 14.54 -9.72 -35.69
CA PRO A 494 14.95 -10.57 -34.57
C PRO A 494 16.39 -10.30 -34.15
N LEU A 495 16.67 -10.34 -32.83
CA LEU A 495 18.01 -10.05 -32.31
C LEU A 495 19.16 -10.83 -33.00
N PRO A 496 19.02 -12.12 -33.36
CA PRO A 496 20.07 -12.84 -34.10
C PRO A 496 20.42 -12.19 -35.44
N ASP A 497 19.43 -11.71 -36.18
CA ASP A 497 19.56 -11.17 -37.54
C ASP A 497 19.93 -9.68 -37.56
N LEU A 498 19.86 -9.01 -36.41
CA LEU A 498 20.05 -7.56 -36.30
C LEU A 498 21.42 -7.10 -36.83
N ARG A 499 22.45 -7.94 -36.71
CA ARG A 499 23.80 -7.58 -37.16
C ARG A 499 23.92 -7.57 -38.67
N GLU A 500 23.32 -8.54 -39.36
CA GLU A 500 23.29 -8.60 -40.81
C GLU A 500 22.33 -7.57 -41.41
N ARG A 501 21.22 -7.28 -40.70
CA ARG A 501 20.14 -6.41 -41.19
C ARG A 501 20.21 -4.96 -40.70
N ILE A 502 21.32 -4.56 -40.08
CA ILE A 502 21.46 -3.24 -39.47
C ILE A 502 21.31 -2.08 -40.47
N SER A 503 21.67 -2.31 -41.74
CA SER A 503 21.55 -1.32 -42.82
C SER A 503 20.10 -0.99 -43.19
N GLU A 504 19.12 -1.79 -42.74
CA GLU A 504 17.69 -1.49 -42.90
C GLU A 504 17.21 -0.39 -41.96
N LEU A 505 18.01 -0.05 -40.93
CA LEU A 505 17.64 0.92 -39.92
C LEU A 505 18.22 2.32 -40.24
N PRO A 506 17.39 3.38 -40.18
CA PRO A 506 17.82 4.75 -40.38
C PRO A 506 18.66 5.25 -39.19
N ILE A 507 19.92 5.62 -39.44
CA ILE A 507 20.88 6.00 -38.39
C ILE A 507 20.57 7.35 -37.74
N GLU A 508 19.90 8.22 -38.48
CA GLU A 508 19.53 9.58 -38.07
C GLU A 508 18.25 9.64 -37.22
N LYS A 509 17.41 8.60 -37.27
CA LYS A 509 16.16 8.54 -36.50
C LYS A 509 16.38 8.05 -35.08
N GLU A 510 15.50 8.48 -34.19
CA GLU A 510 15.37 7.87 -32.87
C GLU A 510 14.77 6.46 -33.01
N ILE A 511 15.40 5.48 -32.35
CA ILE A 511 14.96 4.09 -32.36
C ILE A 511 14.60 3.66 -30.94
N LEU A 512 13.34 3.31 -30.75
CA LEU A 512 12.83 2.73 -29.51
C LEU A 512 12.75 1.21 -29.69
N VAL A 513 13.63 0.51 -28.97
CA VAL A 513 13.79 -0.94 -29.11
C VAL A 513 13.02 -1.64 -28.00
N HIS A 514 12.26 -2.67 -28.35
CA HIS A 514 11.66 -3.55 -27.35
C HIS A 514 11.83 -5.03 -27.70
N CYS A 515 11.67 -5.85 -26.68
CA CYS A 515 11.48 -7.28 -26.83
C CYS A 515 10.39 -7.72 -25.85
N GLN A 516 10.30 -9.01 -25.49
CA GLN A 516 9.26 -9.46 -24.57
C GLN A 516 9.38 -8.83 -23.17
N VAL A 517 10.60 -8.75 -22.61
CA VAL A 517 10.84 -8.33 -21.21
C VAL A 517 12.00 -7.33 -21.03
N GLY A 518 12.55 -6.80 -22.13
CA GLY A 518 13.65 -5.82 -22.14
C GLY A 518 15.07 -6.38 -22.27
N PHE A 519 15.34 -7.66 -21.96
CA PHE A 519 16.71 -8.21 -22.02
C PHE A 519 17.30 -8.26 -23.44
N ARG A 520 16.59 -8.87 -24.41
CA ARG A 520 17.04 -8.89 -25.81
C ARG A 520 17.16 -7.48 -26.40
N ALA A 521 16.27 -6.57 -25.99
CA ALA A 521 16.30 -5.18 -26.41
C ALA A 521 17.52 -4.43 -25.87
N HIS A 522 17.94 -4.70 -24.63
CA HIS A 522 19.22 -4.21 -24.10
C HIS A 522 20.40 -4.64 -24.99
N LEU A 523 20.46 -5.91 -25.40
CA LEU A 523 21.51 -6.38 -26.31
C LEU A 523 21.47 -5.66 -27.66
N ALA A 524 20.28 -5.46 -28.22
CA ALA A 524 20.09 -4.71 -29.46
C ALA A 524 20.51 -3.24 -29.33
N VAL A 525 20.14 -2.55 -28.25
CA VAL A 525 20.58 -1.18 -27.96
C VAL A 525 22.10 -1.11 -27.92
N ARG A 526 22.77 -2.05 -27.25
CA ARG A 526 24.24 -2.11 -27.20
C ARG A 526 24.87 -2.36 -28.57
N ILE A 527 24.25 -3.18 -29.42
CA ILE A 527 24.71 -3.41 -30.80
C ILE A 527 24.58 -2.10 -31.61
N LEU A 528 23.41 -1.47 -31.59
CA LEU A 528 23.12 -0.25 -32.35
C LEU A 528 24.03 0.90 -31.94
N MET A 529 24.21 1.14 -30.64
CA MET A 529 25.09 2.20 -30.15
C MET A 529 26.54 2.01 -30.61
N GLN A 530 27.06 0.79 -30.58
CA GLN A 530 28.42 0.47 -31.06
C GLN A 530 28.56 0.55 -32.59
N LYS A 531 27.44 0.63 -33.31
CA LYS A 531 27.39 0.79 -34.76
C LYS A 531 27.07 2.21 -35.21
N GLY A 532 27.10 3.18 -34.27
CA GLY A 532 26.97 4.60 -34.57
C GLY A 532 25.55 5.17 -34.43
N PHE A 533 24.59 4.39 -33.94
CA PHE A 533 23.26 4.91 -33.64
C PHE A 533 23.27 5.63 -32.29
N HIS A 534 23.09 6.96 -32.30
CA HIS A 534 23.23 7.78 -31.10
C HIS A 534 21.92 8.05 -30.36
N ARG A 535 20.76 7.83 -31.00
CA ARG A 535 19.42 8.06 -30.44
C ARG A 535 18.66 6.74 -30.29
N VAL A 536 19.14 5.88 -29.40
CA VAL A 536 18.55 4.54 -29.20
C VAL A 536 18.23 4.33 -27.74
N SER A 537 16.98 3.91 -27.47
CA SER A 537 16.50 3.64 -26.11
C SER A 537 15.76 2.31 -26.05
N ASN A 538 15.95 1.58 -24.96
CA ASN A 538 15.16 0.41 -24.62
C ASN A 538 13.81 0.84 -24.04
N ILE A 539 12.70 0.24 -24.47
CA ILE A 539 11.42 0.37 -23.77
C ILE A 539 11.44 -0.59 -22.57
N SER A 540 11.59 -0.02 -21.38
CA SER A 540 11.76 -0.80 -20.14
C SER A 540 10.55 -1.70 -19.87
N GLY A 541 10.81 -2.94 -19.43
CA GLY A 541 9.77 -3.95 -19.23
C GLY A 541 9.29 -4.64 -20.51
N GLY A 542 9.58 -4.07 -21.69
CA GLY A 542 9.24 -4.67 -22.99
C GLY A 542 7.74 -4.84 -23.21
N TYR A 543 7.40 -5.67 -24.21
CA TYR A 543 6.02 -5.91 -24.65
C TYR A 543 5.12 -6.40 -23.52
N LYS A 544 5.66 -7.20 -22.58
CA LYS A 544 4.92 -7.68 -21.41
C LYS A 544 4.39 -6.54 -20.51
N SER A 545 5.14 -5.45 -20.37
CA SER A 545 4.64 -4.28 -19.62
C SER A 545 3.66 -3.45 -20.44
N MET A 546 3.85 -3.36 -21.76
CA MET A 546 2.99 -2.56 -22.64
C MET A 546 1.63 -3.21 -22.90
N GLU A 547 1.58 -4.54 -23.03
CA GLU A 547 0.33 -5.28 -23.27
C GLU A 547 -0.68 -5.14 -22.12
N LEU A 548 -0.23 -4.79 -20.91
CA LEU A 548 -1.08 -4.49 -19.76
C LEU A 548 -1.90 -3.20 -19.96
N LEU A 549 -1.44 -2.31 -20.83
CA LEU A 549 -2.03 -1.01 -21.08
C LEU A 549 -2.83 -0.94 -22.39
N GLU A 550 -3.02 -2.09 -23.05
CA GLU A 550 -3.87 -2.26 -24.25
C GLU A 550 -3.50 -1.30 -25.39
N ILE A 551 -2.20 -1.09 -25.59
CA ILE A 551 -1.60 -0.25 -26.65
C ILE A 551 -1.45 -1.02 -27.95
#